data_AF-A0A0F9PA44-F1
#
_entry.id   AF-A0A0F9PA44-F1
#
_cell.length_a   1.000
_cell.length_b   1.000
_cell.length_c   1.000
_cell.angle_alpha   90.00
_cell.angle_beta   90.00
_cell.angle_gamma   90.00
#
_symmetry.space_group_name_H-M   'P 1'
#
loop_
_entity.id
_entity.type
_entity.pdbx_description
1 polymer ?
#
loop_
_entity_poly.entity_id
_entity_poly.type
_entity_poly.pdbx_seq_one_letter_code
_entity_poly.pdbx_strand_id
1 'polypeptide(L)'
;MPYPEFGSGEGMASLFQYAKQIIPFYDSLLFGVILAVIVFSIYFIQESKKGRGDFPVAFAVGNTATTVLAIIISMISDFMGGTTLGILISLTIISYIWLFYSDP
;
A
#
# COMPACT_ATOMS: atom_id res chain seq x y z
N MET A 1 -22.83 -24.75 -1.53
CA MET A 1 -21.70 -24.05 -0.88
C MET A 1 -22.29 -23.29 0.29
N PRO A 2 -21.87 -23.54 1.54
CA PRO A 2 -22.40 -22.82 2.69
C PRO A 2 -21.85 -21.38 2.69
N TYR A 3 -22.73 -20.40 2.91
CA TYR A 3 -22.35 -19.00 3.09
C TYR A 3 -21.73 -18.82 4.49
N PRO A 4 -20.63 -18.06 4.64
CA PRO A 4 -20.05 -17.80 5.95
C PRO A 4 -21.05 -16.99 6.79
N GLU A 5 -21.32 -17.46 8.02
CA GLU A 5 -22.21 -16.77 8.97
C GLU A 5 -21.51 -15.51 9.50
N PHE A 6 -22.10 -14.34 9.25
CA PHE A 6 -21.59 -13.05 9.74
C PHE A 6 -21.99 -12.86 11.21
N GLY A 7 -21.14 -13.29 12.14
CA GLY A 7 -21.27 -13.01 13.56
C GLY A 7 -21.16 -11.50 13.85
N SER A 8 -22.03 -10.97 14.73
CA SER A 8 -22.27 -9.54 15.00
C SER A 8 -21.10 -8.75 15.62
N GLY A 9 -19.90 -9.34 15.73
CA GLY A 9 -18.65 -8.68 16.12
C GLY A 9 -17.48 -8.84 15.13
N GLU A 10 -17.65 -9.63 14.07
CA GLU A 10 -16.59 -10.01 13.11
C GLU A 10 -16.79 -9.37 11.73
N GLY A 11 -17.84 -8.55 11.57
CA GLY A 11 -18.38 -8.14 10.28
C GLY A 11 -17.40 -7.46 9.33
N MET A 12 -16.45 -6.64 9.80
CA MET A 12 -15.49 -6.00 8.89
C MET A 12 -14.37 -6.96 8.44
N ALA A 13 -13.84 -7.78 9.35
CA ALA A 13 -12.78 -8.72 9.01
C ALA A 13 -13.26 -9.80 8.03
N SER A 14 -14.48 -10.30 8.21
CA SER A 14 -15.10 -11.27 7.30
C SER A 14 -15.41 -10.68 5.92
N LEU A 15 -15.78 -9.39 5.85
CA LEU A 15 -15.92 -8.68 4.56
C LEU A 15 -14.59 -8.59 3.79
N PHE A 16 -13.48 -8.35 4.48
CA PHE A 16 -12.15 -8.32 3.86
C PHE A 16 -11.71 -9.70 3.35
N GLN A 17 -11.98 -10.76 4.12
CA GLN A 17 -11.68 -12.12 3.69
C GLN A 17 -12.54 -12.54 2.48
N TYR A 18 -13.83 -12.18 2.48
CA TYR A 18 -14.71 -12.42 1.35
C TYR A 18 -14.25 -11.67 0.09
N ALA A 19 -13.91 -10.39 0.23
CA ALA A 19 -13.38 -9.59 -0.88
C ALA A 19 -12.09 -10.17 -1.45
N LYS A 20 -11.19 -10.68 -0.59
CA LYS A 20 -9.98 -11.39 -0.98
C LYS A 20 -10.26 -12.69 -1.73
N GLN A 21 -11.32 -13.42 -1.35
CA GLN A 21 -11.68 -14.67 -2.02
C GLN A 21 -12.25 -14.43 -3.44
N ILE A 22 -12.94 -13.30 -3.65
CA ILE A 22 -13.55 -12.97 -4.95
C ILE A 22 -12.57 -12.26 -5.89
N ILE A 23 -11.73 -11.37 -5.37
CA ILE A 23 -10.86 -10.53 -6.18
C ILE A 23 -9.43 -11.09 -6.12
N PRO A 24 -8.91 -11.70 -7.20
CA PRO A 24 -7.61 -12.39 -7.18
C PRO A 24 -6.41 -11.45 -6.97
N PHE A 25 -6.59 -10.14 -7.13
CA PHE A 25 -5.58 -9.10 -6.92
C PHE A 25 -5.95 -8.14 -5.78
N TYR A 26 -6.79 -8.59 -4.84
CA TYR A 26 -7.26 -7.80 -3.71
C TYR A 26 -6.12 -7.20 -2.88
N ASP A 27 -5.11 -8.01 -2.55
CA ASP A 27 -3.97 -7.57 -1.75
C ASP A 27 -3.23 -6.41 -2.45
N SER A 28 -2.98 -6.54 -3.76
CA SER A 28 -2.35 -5.48 -4.55
C SER A 28 -3.18 -4.20 -4.61
N LEU A 29 -4.51 -4.30 -4.70
CA LEU A 29 -5.41 -3.14 -4.65
C LEU A 29 -5.34 -2.45 -3.28
N LEU A 30 -5.41 -3.22 -2.20
CA LEU A 30 -5.35 -2.69 -0.84
C LEU A 30 -4.07 -1.89 -0.63
N PHE A 31 -2.91 -2.48 -0.95
CA PHE A 31 -1.62 -1.80 -0.83
C PHE A 31 -1.47 -0.64 -1.81
N GLY A 32 -2.08 -0.71 -3.01
CA GLY A 32 -2.12 0.40 -3.94
C GLY A 32 -2.91 1.60 -3.40
N VAL A 33 -4.03 1.36 -2.73
CA VAL A 33 -4.82 2.43 -2.07
C VAL A 33 -4.04 3.02 -0.91
N ILE A 34 -3.42 2.18 -0.06
CA ILE A 34 -2.58 2.64 1.05
C ILE A 34 -1.45 3.52 0.52
N LEU A 35 -0.77 3.09 -0.54
CA LEU A 35 0.29 3.85 -1.20
C LEU A 35 -0.22 5.21 -1.67
N ALA A 36 -1.33 5.24 -2.42
CA ALA A 36 -1.89 6.48 -2.95
C ALA A 36 -2.23 7.45 -1.82
N VAL A 37 -2.91 6.98 -0.77
CA VAL A 37 -3.27 7.81 0.39
C VAL A 37 -2.03 8.42 1.03
N ILE A 38 -0.98 7.62 1.27
CA ILE A 38 0.26 8.12 1.89
C ILE A 38 0.96 9.14 0.97
N VAL A 39 1.14 8.81 -0.31
CA VAL A 39 1.83 9.67 -1.27
C VAL A 39 1.11 11.02 -1.40
N PHE A 40 -0.21 11.00 -1.64
CA PHE A 40 -0.98 12.24 -1.77
C PHE A 40 -1.03 13.03 -0.46
N SER A 41 -1.13 12.36 0.69
CA SER A 41 -1.06 13.04 1.99
C SER A 41 0.26 13.77 2.17
N ILE A 42 1.39 13.12 1.89
CA ILE A 42 2.72 13.73 2.00
C ILE A 42 2.88 14.87 0.99
N TYR A 43 2.42 14.68 -0.25
CA TYR A 43 2.45 15.71 -1.28
C TYR A 43 1.69 16.98 -0.84
N PHE A 44 0.44 16.84 -0.40
CA PHE A 44 -0.37 17.99 0.05
C PHE A 44 0.15 18.60 1.35
N ILE A 45 0.74 17.81 2.26
CA ILE A 45 1.43 18.35 3.46
C ILE A 45 2.62 19.23 3.05
N GLN A 46 3.40 18.81 2.04
CA GLN A 46 4.51 19.61 1.52
C GLN A 46 4.03 20.87 0.81
N GLU A 47 3.00 20.75 -0.04
CA GLU A 47 2.33 21.87 -0.70
C GLU A 47 1.87 22.93 0.31
N SER A 48 1.20 22.50 1.39
CA SER A 48 0.70 23.40 2.44
C SER A 48 1.81 24.09 3.23
N LYS A 49 2.98 23.46 3.41
CA LYS A 49 4.08 24.00 4.24
C LYS A 49 5.07 24.84 3.46
N LYS A 50 5.37 24.47 2.21
CA LYS A 50 6.43 25.06 1.38
C LYS A 50 5.89 25.81 0.16
N GLY A 51 4.59 25.76 -0.10
CA GLY A 51 3.95 26.36 -1.28
C GLY A 51 4.19 25.58 -2.58
N ARG A 52 4.88 24.43 -2.52
CA ARG A 52 5.10 23.53 -3.65
C ARG A 52 5.27 22.09 -3.13
N GLY A 53 4.48 21.16 -3.67
CA GLY A 53 4.62 19.74 -3.37
C GLY A 53 5.75 19.10 -4.19
N ASP A 54 6.62 18.32 -3.53
CA ASP A 54 7.62 17.49 -4.19
C ASP A 54 7.07 16.07 -4.34
N PHE A 55 6.61 15.75 -5.55
CA PHE A 55 6.01 14.47 -5.86
C PHE A 55 7.03 13.31 -5.86
N PRO A 56 8.22 13.43 -6.48
CA PRO A 56 9.26 12.40 -6.37
C PRO A 56 9.59 12.04 -4.91
N VAL A 57 9.75 13.03 -4.02
CA VAL A 57 9.96 12.80 -2.59
C VAL A 57 8.75 12.11 -1.95
N ALA A 58 7.54 12.62 -2.20
CA ALA A 58 6.32 12.04 -1.63
C ALA A 58 6.13 10.58 -2.08
N PHE A 59 6.45 10.28 -3.34
CA PHE A 59 6.36 8.95 -3.92
C PHE A 59 7.39 7.98 -3.34
N ALA A 60 8.64 8.40 -3.17
CA ALA A 60 9.68 7.57 -2.54
C ALA A 60 9.37 7.26 -1.07
N VAL A 61 8.95 8.27 -0.30
CA VAL A 61 8.57 8.08 1.11
C VAL A 61 7.32 7.20 1.23
N GLY A 62 6.32 7.42 0.38
CA GLY A 62 5.10 6.62 0.35
C GLY A 62 5.35 5.16 -0.01
N ASN A 63 6.19 4.88 -1.02
CA ASN A 63 6.58 3.51 -1.35
C ASN A 63 7.32 2.84 -0.21
N THR A 64 8.25 3.54 0.43
CA THR A 64 9.01 3.00 1.56
C THR A 64 8.09 2.62 2.72
N ALA A 65 7.18 3.51 3.12
CA ALA A 65 6.23 3.26 4.19
C ALA A 65 5.31 2.07 3.86
N THR A 66 4.80 2.02 2.63
CA THR A 66 3.92 0.95 2.16
C THR A 66 4.64 -0.40 2.12
N THR A 67 5.89 -0.44 1.66
CA THR A 67 6.69 -1.66 1.58
C THR A 67 7.09 -2.17 2.96
N VAL A 68 7.46 -1.29 3.89
CA VAL A 68 7.73 -1.68 5.28
C VAL A 68 6.48 -2.28 5.92
N LEU A 69 5.32 -1.65 5.73
CA LEU A 69 4.05 -2.18 6.22
C LEU A 69 3.73 -3.55 5.59
N ALA A 70 3.98 -3.71 4.29
CA ALA A 70 3.78 -4.96 3.59
C ALA A 70 4.67 -6.09 4.12
N ILE A 71 5.95 -5.80 4.39
CA ILE A 71 6.88 -6.75 5.01
C ILE A 71 6.36 -7.18 6.39
N ILE A 72 5.97 -6.24 7.25
CA ILE A 72 5.45 -6.56 8.60
C ILE A 72 4.21 -7.46 8.51
N ILE A 73 3.25 -7.13 7.63
CA ILE A 73 2.02 -7.91 7.47
C ILE A 73 2.33 -9.32 6.93
N SER A 74 3.28 -9.45 6.00
CA SER A 74 3.69 -10.75 5.46
C SER A 74 4.33 -11.67 6.50
N MET A 75 4.96 -11.11 7.54
CA MET A 75 5.58 -11.90 8.61
C MET A 75 4.55 -12.43 9.62
N ILE A 76 3.45 -11.70 9.81
CA ILE A 76 2.40 -12.05 10.78
C ILE A 76 1.35 -12.96 10.14
N SER A 77 1.25 -12.95 8.81
CA SER A 77 0.18 -13.61 8.10
C SER A 77 0.59 -14.04 6.69
N ASP A 78 0.09 -15.20 6.24
CA ASP A 78 0.04 -15.60 4.81
C ASP A 78 -0.91 -14.70 4.00
N PHE A 79 -1.16 -13.47 4.47
CA PHE A 79 -2.09 -12.53 3.87
C PHE A 79 -1.52 -11.91 2.59
N MET A 80 -0.26 -12.15 2.24
CA MET A 80 0.32 -11.59 1.02
C MET A 80 1.20 -12.61 0.30
N GLY A 81 0.90 -12.83 -0.98
CA GLY A 81 1.74 -13.66 -1.83
C GLY A 81 3.11 -13.00 -2.09
N GLY A 82 4.17 -13.81 -2.15
CA GLY A 82 5.54 -13.34 -2.38
C GLY A 82 5.70 -12.49 -3.64
N THR A 83 4.84 -12.69 -4.65
CA THR A 83 4.81 -11.86 -5.87
C THR A 83 4.44 -10.40 -5.59
N THR A 84 3.42 -10.14 -4.78
CA THR A 84 2.98 -8.77 -4.44
C THR A 84 4.07 -8.03 -3.67
N LEU A 85 4.73 -8.74 -2.74
CA LEU A 85 5.84 -8.22 -1.96
C LEU A 85 7.04 -7.88 -2.85
N GLY A 86 7.39 -8.77 -3.80
CA GLY A 86 8.43 -8.52 -4.79
C GLY A 86 8.16 -7.30 -5.66
N ILE A 87 6.90 -7.09 -6.06
CA ILE A 87 6.48 -5.90 -6.82
C ILE A 87 6.65 -4.63 -5.99
N LEU A 88 6.23 -4.62 -4.73
CA LEU A 88 6.36 -3.45 -3.84
C LEU A 88 7.83 -3.08 -3.59
N ILE A 89 8.68 -4.08 -3.35
CA ILE A 89 10.13 -3.86 -3.22
C ILE A 89 10.71 -3.28 -4.51
N SER A 90 10.33 -3.82 -5.67
CA SER A 90 10.79 -3.33 -6.97
C SER A 90 10.35 -1.89 -7.23
N LEU A 91 9.09 -1.56 -6.93
CA LEU A 91 8.54 -0.20 -7.00
C LEU A 91 9.29 0.76 -6.08
N THR A 92 9.65 0.30 -4.88
CA THR A 92 10.44 1.09 -3.93
C THR A 92 11.81 1.43 -4.51
N ILE A 93 12.52 0.45 -5.06
CA ILE A 93 13.82 0.67 -5.72
C ILE A 93 13.67 1.67 -6.87
N ILE A 94 12.68 1.48 -7.74
CA ILE A 94 12.42 2.38 -8.87
C ILE A 94 12.08 3.80 -8.38
N SER A 95 11.31 3.93 -7.30
CA SER A 95 10.97 5.25 -6.73
C SER A 95 12.20 6.00 -6.20
N TYR A 96 13.17 5.29 -5.61
CA TYR A 96 14.42 5.90 -5.15
C TYR A 96 15.35 6.26 -6.30
N ILE A 97 15.41 5.42 -7.34
CA ILE A 97 16.12 5.77 -8.57
C ILE A 97 15.51 7.05 -9.14
N TRP A 98 14.19 7.12 -9.26
CA TRP A 98 13.51 8.31 -9.77
C TRP A 98 13.76 9.54 -8.90
N LEU A 99 13.73 9.39 -7.57
CA LEU A 99 14.07 10.47 -6.63
C LEU A 99 15.50 11.00 -6.85
N PHE A 100 16.45 10.11 -7.15
CA PHE A 100 17.84 10.50 -7.38
C PHE A 100 18.02 11.28 -8.68
N TYR A 101 17.18 11.01 -9.69
CA TYR A 101 17.20 11.70 -10.98
C TYR A 101 16.24 12.89 -11.07
N SER A 102 15.31 13.03 -10.12
CA SER A 102 14.50 14.24 -10.01
C SER A 102 15.33 15.32 -9.35
N ASP A 103 15.86 16.25 -10.16
CA ASP A 103 16.53 17.45 -9.65
C ASP A 103 15.63 18.19 -8.63
N PRO A 104 16.18 18.66 -7.50
CA PRO A 104 15.45 19.47 -6.51
C PRO A 104 15.03 20.86 -7.02
#